data_AF-A0A8T4RGE6-F1
#
_entry.id   AF-A0A8T4RGE6-F1
#
_cell.length_a   1.000
_cell.length_b   1.000
_cell.length_c   1.000
_cell.angle_alpha   90.00
_cell.angle_beta   90.00
_cell.angle_gamma   90.00
#
_symmetry.space_group_name_H-M   'P 1'
#
loop_
_entity.id
_entity.type
_entity.pdbx_description
1 polymer ?
#
loop_
_entity_poly.entity_id
_entity_poly.type
_entity_poly.pdbx_seq_one_letter_code
_entity_poly.pdbx_strand_id
1 'polypeptide(L)'
;METKEYLHMADEYRASGLVPFLEHVKGYLKGDRTVPVSMSNESDNFPPVFFTFGHKLLEEFVREPKKLEKPYEAAIKYGFRGYSCGGRNGIFLQRKSDGGLLTATDTLTRRCAEDVTQDLDCSDISALIKIKIVCHAPHGNRVVGIYNSTNKRAIFLGIATY
;
A
#
# COMPACT_ATOMS: atom_id res chain seq x y z
N MET A 1 -14.24 23.85 7.95
CA MET A 1 -12.83 23.61 8.34
C MET A 1 -12.24 22.72 7.28
N GLU A 2 -11.26 23.20 6.53
CA GLU A 2 -10.45 22.35 5.65
C GLU A 2 -9.66 21.40 6.56
N THR A 3 -10.08 20.15 6.62
CA THR A 3 -9.33 19.11 7.32
C THR A 3 -8.02 18.94 6.55
N LYS A 4 -6.90 19.48 7.07
CA LYS A 4 -5.58 19.17 6.51
C LYS A 4 -5.45 17.65 6.51
N GLU A 5 -5.36 17.04 5.33
CA GLU A 5 -5.11 15.60 5.22
C GLU A 5 -3.81 15.29 5.96
N TYR A 6 -3.91 14.46 6.99
CA TYR A 6 -2.75 14.04 7.76
C TYR A 6 -2.00 12.95 6.99
N LEU A 7 -0.79 13.28 6.53
CA LEU A 7 0.08 12.36 5.79
C LEU A 7 1.07 11.68 6.73
N HIS A 8 1.09 10.35 6.72
CA HIS A 8 2.10 9.57 7.41
C HIS A 8 3.37 9.47 6.56
N MET A 9 4.50 9.89 7.12
CA MET A 9 5.78 9.97 6.41
C MET A 9 6.84 9.12 7.09
N ALA A 10 7.91 8.79 6.37
CA ALA A 10 8.98 7.94 6.88
C ALA A 10 9.65 8.52 8.14
N ASP A 11 9.74 9.84 8.26
CA ASP A 11 10.33 10.50 9.44
C ASP A 11 9.47 10.30 10.70
N GLU A 12 8.15 10.37 10.57
CA GLU A 12 7.24 10.02 11.66
C GLU A 12 7.42 8.56 12.07
N TYR A 13 7.47 7.65 11.09
CA TYR A 13 7.68 6.23 11.37
C TYR A 13 9.04 5.98 12.04
N ARG A 14 10.10 6.71 11.68
CA ARG A 14 11.42 6.61 12.33
C ARG A 14 11.37 7.09 13.78
N ALA A 15 10.59 8.14 14.06
CA ALA A 15 10.49 8.73 15.40
C ALA A 15 9.59 7.91 16.34
N SER A 16 8.45 7.44 15.83
CA SER A 16 7.34 6.92 16.66
C SER A 16 6.87 5.52 16.24
N GLY A 17 7.49 4.91 15.24
CA GLY A 17 7.09 3.61 14.70
C GLY A 17 5.70 3.63 14.08
N LEU A 18 4.96 2.54 14.25
CA LEU A 18 3.59 2.39 13.73
C LEU A 18 2.51 3.12 14.52
N VAL A 19 2.79 3.58 15.74
CA VAL A 19 1.75 4.02 16.68
C VAL A 19 0.84 5.10 16.09
N PRO A 20 1.36 6.20 15.50
CA PRO A 20 0.50 7.25 14.97
C PRO A 20 -0.38 6.78 13.82
N PHE A 21 0.17 5.95 12.93
CA PHE A 21 -0.57 5.34 11.83
C PHE A 21 -1.70 4.46 12.35
N LEU A 22 -1.42 3.55 13.29
CA LEU A 22 -2.43 2.64 13.85
C LEU A 22 -3.54 3.39 14.60
N GLU A 23 -3.23 4.50 15.29
CA GLU A 23 -4.24 5.35 15.92
C GLU A 23 -5.14 6.01 14.86
N HIS A 24 -4.56 6.50 13.76
CA HIS A 24 -5.33 7.04 12.65
C HIS A 24 -6.24 5.97 12.03
N VAL A 25 -5.71 4.78 11.78
CA VAL A 25 -6.50 3.64 11.27
C VAL A 25 -7.67 3.31 12.20
N LYS A 26 -7.45 3.23 13.52
CA LYS A 26 -8.52 2.98 14.49
C LYS A 26 -9.59 4.08 14.47
N GLY A 27 -9.20 5.34 14.29
CA GLY A 27 -10.14 6.45 14.13
C GLY A 27 -10.94 6.36 12.83
N TYR A 28 -10.28 6.04 11.72
CA TYR A 28 -10.92 5.83 10.43
C TYR A 28 -11.96 4.70 10.48
N LEU A 29 -11.61 3.54 11.03
CA LEU A 29 -12.52 2.39 11.15
C LEU A 29 -13.74 2.66 12.06
N LYS A 30 -13.66 3.68 12.93
CA LYS A 30 -14.79 4.14 13.75
C LYS A 30 -15.65 5.21 13.07
N GLY A 31 -15.22 5.73 11.92
CA GLY A 31 -15.84 6.87 11.24
C GLY A 31 -15.43 8.24 11.80
N ASP A 32 -14.47 8.28 12.72
CA ASP A 32 -14.04 9.52 13.40
C ASP A 32 -12.96 10.29 12.62
N ARG A 33 -12.36 9.65 11.61
CA ARG A 33 -11.26 10.21 10.81
C ARG A 33 -11.36 9.82 9.34
N THR A 34 -10.63 10.55 8.51
CA THR A 34 -10.43 10.27 7.08
C THR A 34 -9.59 9.02 6.86
N VAL A 35 -9.53 8.53 5.62
CA VAL A 35 -8.65 7.42 5.25
C VAL A 35 -7.18 7.76 5.57
N PRO A 36 -6.41 6.87 6.21
CA PRO A 36 -5.00 7.10 6.45
C PRO A 36 -4.21 7.04 5.14
N VAL A 37 -3.57 8.16 4.79
CA VAL A 37 -2.70 8.26 3.61
C VAL A 37 -1.25 8.31 4.08
N SER A 38 -0.40 7.51 3.46
CA SER A 38 1.05 7.54 3.67
C SER A 38 1.76 8.05 2.42
N MET A 39 2.90 8.70 2.61
CA MET A 39 3.80 9.09 1.52
C MET A 39 5.13 8.37 1.72
N SER A 40 5.56 7.63 0.69
CA SER A 40 6.87 6.98 0.73
C SER A 40 8.01 7.98 0.57
N ASN A 41 9.20 7.60 0.99
CA ASN A 41 10.40 8.31 0.53
C ASN A 41 10.57 8.20 -0.99
N GLU A 42 11.34 9.14 -1.54
CA GLU A 42 11.95 9.02 -2.85
C GLU A 42 12.91 7.81 -2.88
N SER A 43 13.02 7.17 -4.04
CA SER A 43 14.06 6.19 -4.32
C SER A 43 14.88 6.64 -5.53
N ASP A 44 16.08 6.07 -5.70
CA ASP A 44 17.10 6.48 -6.68
C ASP A 44 16.59 6.86 -8.09
N ASN A 45 15.45 6.32 -8.53
CA ASN A 45 14.87 6.61 -9.84
C ASN A 45 13.35 6.85 -9.82
N PHE A 46 12.72 6.94 -8.65
CA PHE A 46 11.26 7.07 -8.56
C PHE A 46 10.86 8.11 -7.53
N PRO A 47 9.92 9.00 -7.88
CA PRO A 47 9.40 9.98 -6.94
C PRO A 47 8.65 9.29 -5.80
N PRO A 48 8.39 10.03 -4.70
CA PRO A 48 7.45 9.61 -3.67
C PRO A 48 6.11 9.14 -4.25
N VAL A 49 5.56 8.08 -3.66
CA VAL A 49 4.23 7.57 -3.97
C VAL A 49 3.33 7.78 -2.77
N PHE A 50 2.13 8.30 -3.01
CA PHE A 50 1.06 8.32 -2.02
C PHE A 50 0.41 6.95 -2.00
N PHE A 51 0.24 6.36 -0.83
CA PHE A 51 -0.40 5.05 -0.73
C PHE A 51 -1.36 4.94 0.44
N THR A 52 -2.41 4.17 0.21
CA THR A 52 -3.43 3.79 1.18
C THR A 52 -3.51 2.27 1.30
N PHE A 53 -4.23 1.79 2.31
CA PHE A 53 -4.65 0.39 2.40
C PHE A 53 -6.17 0.34 2.35
N GLY A 54 -6.70 -0.62 1.59
CA GLY A 54 -8.14 -0.86 1.52
C GLY A 54 -8.71 -1.25 2.89
N HIS A 55 -10.00 -1.00 3.08
CA HIS A 55 -10.68 -1.13 4.36
C HIS A 55 -10.40 -2.47 5.07
N LYS A 56 -10.55 -3.59 4.37
CA LYS A 56 -10.32 -4.94 4.94
C LYS A 56 -8.87 -5.17 5.37
N LEU A 57 -7.92 -4.58 4.65
CA LEU A 57 -6.51 -4.71 4.98
C LEU A 57 -6.17 -3.85 6.21
N LEU A 58 -6.84 -2.71 6.39
CA LEU A 58 -6.77 -1.90 7.61
C LEU A 58 -7.36 -2.61 8.83
N GLU A 59 -8.51 -3.29 8.68
CA GLU A 59 -9.07 -4.15 9.73
C GLU A 59 -8.09 -5.24 10.15
N GLU A 60 -7.45 -5.91 9.18
CA GLU A 60 -6.41 -6.91 9.46
C GLU A 60 -5.19 -6.29 10.13
N PHE A 61 -4.78 -5.08 9.74
CA PHE A 61 -3.68 -4.35 10.37
C PHE A 61 -3.97 -4.09 11.85
N VAL A 62 -5.17 -3.63 12.20
CA VAL A 62 -5.53 -3.40 13.60
C VAL A 62 -5.58 -4.71 14.40
N ARG A 63 -6.09 -5.79 13.80
CA ARG A 63 -6.21 -7.10 14.47
C ARG A 63 -4.85 -7.77 14.69
N GLU A 64 -3.97 -7.74 13.70
CA GLU A 64 -2.67 -8.41 13.71
C GLU A 64 -1.54 -7.51 13.15
N PRO A 65 -1.12 -6.46 13.88
CA PRO A 65 -0.20 -5.47 13.33
C PRO A 65 1.12 -6.02 12.81
N LYS A 66 1.65 -7.06 13.46
CA LYS A 66 2.92 -7.70 13.11
C LYS A 66 2.94 -8.28 11.69
N LYS A 67 1.78 -8.63 11.10
CA LYS A 67 1.70 -9.14 9.72
C LYS A 67 1.99 -8.05 8.68
N LEU A 68 1.63 -6.81 8.98
CA LEU A 68 1.68 -5.70 8.03
C LEU A 68 2.71 -4.64 8.40
N GLU A 69 3.30 -4.69 9.60
CA GLU A 69 4.36 -3.80 10.05
C GLU A 69 5.56 -3.74 9.10
N LYS A 70 6.16 -4.90 8.78
CA LYS A 70 7.31 -4.95 7.87
C LYS A 70 6.97 -4.52 6.44
N PRO A 71 5.84 -4.96 5.85
CA PRO A 71 5.38 -4.40 4.58
C PRO A 71 5.20 -2.87 4.62
N TYR A 72 4.54 -2.34 5.64
CA TYR A 72 4.32 -0.91 5.80
C TYR A 72 5.65 -0.16 5.88
N GLU A 73 6.56 -0.62 6.73
CA GLU A 73 7.91 -0.08 6.85
C GLU A 73 8.63 -0.09 5.50
N ALA A 74 8.54 -1.21 4.77
CA ALA A 74 9.21 -1.36 3.50
C ALA A 74 8.68 -0.36 2.47
N ALA A 75 7.36 -0.19 2.39
CA ALA A 75 6.73 0.77 1.50
C ALA A 75 7.10 2.22 1.86
N ILE A 76 6.98 2.61 3.13
CA ILE A 76 7.20 3.99 3.54
C ILE A 76 8.67 4.41 3.47
N LYS A 77 9.61 3.53 3.87
CA LYS A 77 11.04 3.87 3.92
C LYS A 77 11.74 3.77 2.57
N TYR A 78 11.42 2.74 1.77
CA TYR A 78 12.17 2.43 0.55
C TYR A 78 11.47 2.84 -0.74
N GLY A 79 10.19 3.19 -0.66
CA GLY A 79 9.40 3.72 -1.76
C GLY A 79 9.24 2.78 -2.95
N PHE A 80 8.87 3.38 -4.08
CA PHE A 80 8.69 2.68 -5.34
C PHE A 80 10.04 2.37 -5.98
N ARG A 81 10.24 1.14 -6.46
CA ARG A 81 11.54 0.68 -6.98
C ARG A 81 11.47 0.00 -8.34
N GLY A 82 10.35 0.17 -9.06
CA GLY A 82 10.16 -0.42 -10.37
C GLY A 82 10.05 -1.93 -10.27
N TYR A 83 10.96 -2.67 -10.90
CA TYR A 83 10.92 -4.12 -10.88
C TYR A 83 11.86 -4.72 -9.83
N SER A 84 11.41 -5.81 -9.20
CA SER A 84 12.23 -6.50 -8.20
C SER A 84 13.43 -7.17 -8.86
N CYS A 85 14.63 -6.70 -8.50
CA CYS A 85 15.89 -7.41 -8.66
C CYS A 85 16.28 -7.84 -7.23
N GLY A 86 16.58 -9.13 -7.05
CA GLY A 86 16.65 -9.79 -5.73
C GLY A 86 17.38 -8.98 -4.64
N GLY A 87 16.97 -9.17 -3.38
CA GLY A 87 17.64 -8.52 -2.25
C GLY A 87 17.05 -7.18 -1.81
N ARG A 88 16.07 -6.61 -2.52
CA ARG A 88 15.56 -5.25 -2.23
C ARG A 88 14.15 -5.24 -1.61
N ASN A 89 13.96 -4.35 -0.64
CA ASN A 89 12.66 -4.02 -0.05
C ASN A 89 12.04 -2.80 -0.74
N GLY A 90 10.71 -2.69 -0.73
CA GLY A 90 9.98 -1.55 -1.29
C GLY A 90 8.71 -1.95 -2.05
N ILE A 91 8.16 -1.00 -2.80
CA ILE A 91 7.02 -1.21 -3.70
C ILE A 91 7.55 -1.56 -5.09
N PHE A 92 7.02 -2.64 -5.67
CA PHE A 92 7.46 -3.17 -6.95
C PHE A 92 6.27 -3.47 -7.87
N LEU A 93 6.52 -3.34 -9.17
CA LEU A 93 5.65 -3.83 -10.23
C LEU A 93 5.53 -5.35 -10.17
N GLN A 94 4.32 -5.85 -10.36
CA GLN A 94 4.09 -7.28 -10.58
C GLN A 94 4.50 -7.67 -12.01
N ARG A 95 5.19 -8.81 -12.15
CA ARG A 95 5.67 -9.38 -13.41
C ARG A 95 4.81 -10.57 -13.81
N LYS A 96 4.91 -11.00 -15.07
CA LYS A 96 4.28 -12.25 -15.55
C LYS A 96 4.67 -13.48 -14.73
N SER A 97 5.87 -13.50 -14.14
CA SER A 97 6.33 -14.56 -13.23
C SER A 97 5.56 -14.61 -11.90
N ASP A 98 4.80 -13.57 -11.57
CA ASP A 98 4.04 -13.47 -10.31
C ASP A 98 2.62 -14.03 -10.45
N GLY A 99 2.41 -15.08 -11.26
CA GLY A 99 1.10 -15.54 -11.73
C GLY A 99 0.00 -15.65 -10.66
N GLY A 100 0.30 -16.28 -9.51
CA GLY A 100 -0.63 -16.37 -8.38
C GLY A 100 -1.00 -15.00 -7.80
N LEU A 101 -0.02 -14.12 -7.62
CA LEU A 101 -0.22 -12.76 -7.13
C LEU A 101 -1.01 -11.90 -8.12
N LEU A 102 -0.78 -12.04 -9.43
CA LEU A 102 -1.52 -11.32 -10.46
C LEU A 102 -3.02 -11.65 -10.38
N THR A 103 -3.34 -12.94 -10.29
CA THR A 103 -4.73 -13.44 -10.19
C THR A 103 -5.41 -12.97 -8.91
N ALA A 104 -4.67 -13.00 -7.79
CA ALA A 104 -5.18 -12.49 -6.51
C ALA A 104 -5.44 -10.98 -6.57
N THR A 105 -4.52 -10.20 -7.15
CA THR A 105 -4.67 -8.76 -7.33
C THR A 105 -5.90 -8.44 -8.18
N ASP A 106 -6.10 -9.12 -9.31
CA ASP A 106 -7.28 -8.92 -10.18
C ASP A 106 -8.60 -9.23 -9.47
N THR A 107 -8.60 -10.26 -8.63
CA THR A 107 -9.78 -10.63 -7.85
C THR A 107 -10.09 -9.59 -6.79
N LEU A 108 -9.07 -9.11 -6.07
CA LEU A 108 -9.20 -8.06 -5.07
C LEU A 108 -9.64 -6.73 -5.70
N THR A 109 -9.03 -6.31 -6.81
CA THR A 109 -9.38 -5.08 -7.52
C THR A 109 -10.83 -5.07 -7.97
N ARG A 110 -11.33 -6.18 -8.53
CA ARG A 110 -12.75 -6.30 -8.93
C ARG A 110 -13.68 -6.27 -7.72
N ARG A 111 -13.31 -6.92 -6.62
CA ARG A 111 -14.11 -6.95 -5.40
C ARG A 111 -14.18 -5.59 -4.70
N CYS A 112 -13.15 -4.78 -4.85
CA CYS A 112 -13.01 -3.45 -4.23
C CYS A 112 -13.09 -2.33 -5.28
N ALA A 113 -13.79 -2.53 -6.41
CA ALA A 113 -13.73 -1.62 -7.54
C ALA A 113 -14.13 -0.18 -7.16
N GLU A 114 -15.16 -0.01 -6.34
CA GLU A 114 -15.61 1.31 -5.87
C GLU A 114 -14.50 2.02 -5.07
N ASP A 115 -13.98 1.38 -4.01
CA ASP A 115 -12.86 1.90 -3.19
C ASP A 115 -11.66 2.29 -4.07
N VAL A 116 -11.34 1.45 -5.06
CA VAL A 116 -10.24 1.67 -6.00
C VAL A 116 -10.46 2.89 -6.86
N THR A 117 -11.63 3.00 -7.50
CA THR A 117 -11.94 4.13 -8.39
C THR A 117 -11.98 5.45 -7.64
N GLN A 118 -12.50 5.44 -6.41
CA GLN A 118 -12.55 6.61 -5.54
C GLN A 118 -11.15 7.01 -5.02
N ASP A 119 -10.37 6.08 -4.48
CA ASP A 119 -9.07 6.42 -3.90
C ASP A 119 -8.04 6.79 -4.97
N LEU A 120 -8.09 6.15 -6.14
CA LEU A 120 -7.14 6.39 -7.22
C LEU A 120 -7.59 7.45 -8.23
N ASP A 121 -8.76 8.06 -8.03
CA ASP A 121 -9.37 9.05 -8.94
C ASP A 121 -9.32 8.58 -10.40
N CYS A 122 -9.94 7.43 -10.67
CA CYS A 122 -9.92 6.81 -11.99
C CYS A 122 -11.28 6.22 -12.35
N SER A 123 -11.63 6.30 -13.64
CA SER A 123 -12.85 5.72 -14.20
C SER A 123 -12.64 4.36 -14.86
N ASP A 124 -11.40 4.04 -15.24
CA ASP A 124 -11.02 2.79 -15.89
C ASP A 124 -9.90 2.08 -15.13
N ILE A 125 -10.28 1.02 -14.41
CA ILE A 125 -9.35 0.19 -13.63
C ILE A 125 -8.39 -0.64 -14.50
N SER A 126 -8.67 -0.81 -15.80
CA SER A 126 -7.85 -1.65 -16.68
C SER A 126 -6.50 -1.02 -17.03
N ALA A 127 -6.42 0.31 -16.94
CA ALA A 127 -5.19 1.08 -17.14
C ALA A 127 -4.27 1.08 -15.91
N LEU A 128 -4.73 0.55 -14.77
CA LEU A 128 -3.99 0.56 -13.51
C LEU A 128 -2.89 -0.51 -13.48
N ILE A 129 -1.81 -0.15 -12.81
CA ILE A 129 -0.60 -0.96 -12.76
C ILE A 129 -0.61 -1.82 -11.49
N LYS A 130 -0.46 -3.14 -11.65
CA LYS A 130 -0.42 -4.07 -10.52
C LYS A 130 0.92 -3.99 -9.80
N ILE A 131 0.88 -3.87 -8.48
CA ILE A 131 2.05 -3.71 -7.63
C ILE A 131 2.01 -4.65 -6.43
N LYS A 132 3.16 -4.81 -5.78
CA LYS A 132 3.33 -5.56 -4.54
C LYS A 132 4.36 -4.88 -3.65
N ILE A 133 4.20 -5.04 -2.34
CA ILE A 133 5.25 -4.71 -1.38
C ILE A 133 6.13 -5.94 -1.19
N VAL A 134 7.42 -5.78 -1.43
CA VAL A 134 8.43 -6.77 -1.10
C VAL A 134 9.14 -6.35 0.18
N CYS A 135 9.10 -7.23 1.16
CA CYS A 135 9.97 -7.23 2.32
C CYS A 135 10.58 -8.62 2.45
N HIS A 136 11.84 -8.72 2.88
CA HIS A 136 12.48 -10.00 3.18
C HIS A 136 11.77 -10.70 4.36
N ALA A 137 10.72 -11.45 4.03
CA ALA A 137 10.01 -12.35 4.90
C ALA A 137 9.98 -13.74 4.23
N PRO A 138 10.31 -14.82 4.96
CA PRO A 138 10.57 -16.15 4.38
C PRO A 138 9.32 -16.86 3.83
N HIS A 139 8.12 -16.32 4.05
CA HIS A 139 6.86 -17.05 3.83
C HIS A 139 6.20 -16.83 2.47
N GLY A 140 6.87 -16.19 1.50
CA GLY A 140 6.30 -15.95 0.16
C GLY A 140 5.11 -14.98 0.09
N ASN A 141 4.51 -14.61 1.21
CA ASN A 141 3.40 -13.66 1.26
C ASN A 141 3.82 -12.25 0.87
N ARG A 142 2.98 -11.56 0.10
CA ARG A 142 3.17 -10.19 -0.36
C ARG A 142 1.88 -9.41 -0.18
N VAL A 143 2.00 -8.16 0.28
CA VAL A 143 0.89 -7.21 0.20
C VAL A 143 0.79 -6.79 -1.27
N VAL A 144 -0.40 -6.91 -1.85
CA VAL A 144 -0.66 -6.63 -3.27
C VAL A 144 -1.63 -5.47 -3.42
N GLY A 145 -1.51 -4.76 -4.53
CA GLY A 145 -2.29 -3.57 -4.79
C GLY A 145 -2.17 -3.11 -6.24
N ILE A 146 -2.64 -1.90 -6.46
CA ILE A 146 -2.70 -1.26 -7.77
C ILE A 146 -2.26 0.19 -7.65
N TYR A 147 -1.71 0.70 -8.74
CA TYR A 147 -1.03 1.98 -8.82
C TYR A 147 -1.53 2.74 -10.05
N ASN A 148 -1.90 4.00 -9.84
CA ASN A 148 -2.19 4.95 -10.88
C ASN A 148 -0.94 5.80 -11.15
N SER A 149 -0.30 5.58 -12.30
CA SER A 149 0.93 6.31 -12.68
C SER A 149 0.69 7.78 -12.98
N THR A 150 -0.53 8.19 -13.30
CA THR A 150 -0.87 9.57 -13.65
C THR A 150 -0.81 10.49 -12.44
N ASN A 151 -1.36 10.05 -11.31
CA ASN A 151 -1.39 10.83 -10.05
C ASN A 151 -0.43 10.31 -8.98
N LYS A 152 0.37 9.29 -9.28
CA LYS A 152 1.36 8.68 -8.38
C LYS A 152 0.73 8.16 -7.07
N ARG A 153 -0.48 7.61 -7.16
CA ARG A 153 -1.23 7.08 -6.01
C ARG A 153 -1.40 5.57 -6.11
N ALA A 154 -1.33 4.89 -4.97
CA ALA A 154 -1.47 3.45 -4.85
C ALA A 154 -2.46 3.06 -3.76
N ILE A 155 -3.18 1.96 -3.97
CA ILE A 155 -4.00 1.33 -2.93
C ILE A 155 -3.61 -0.15 -2.82
N PHE A 156 -3.30 -0.57 -1.60
CA PHE A 156 -2.99 -1.98 -1.28
C PHE A 156 -4.24 -2.66 -0.73
N LEU A 157 -4.61 -3.80 -1.32
CA LEU A 157 -5.94 -4.40 -1.14
C LEU A 157 -5.94 -5.68 -0.31
N GLY A 158 -4.82 -6.39 -0.23
CA GLY A 158 -4.75 -7.65 0.51
C GLY A 158 -3.35 -8.26 0.57
N ILE A 159 -3.25 -9.40 1.28
CA ILE A 159 -2.08 -10.27 1.29
C ILE A 159 -2.33 -11.44 0.35
N ALA A 160 -1.37 -11.76 -0.52
CA ALA A 160 -1.41 -12.89 -1.42
C ALA A 160 -0.09 -13.69 -1.36
N THR A 161 -0.15 -14.97 -1.76
CA THR A 161 0.98 -15.89 -1.80
C THR A 161 1.32 -16.21 -3.26
N TYR A 162 2.61 -16.48 -3.55
CA TYR A 162 3.07 -16.94 -4.87
C TYR A 162 2.43 -18.27 -5.29
#